data_AF-A0A4R9F0L0-F1
#
_entry.id   AF-A0A4R9F0L0-F1
#
_cell.length_a   1.000
_cell.length_b   1.000
_cell.length_c   1.000
_cell.angle_alpha   90.00
_cell.angle_beta   90.00
_cell.angle_gamma   90.00
#
_symmetry.space_group_name_H-M   'P 1'
#
loop_
_entity.id
_entity.type
_entity.pdbx_description
1 polymer ?
#
loop_
_entity_poly.entity_id
_entity_poly.type
_entity_poly.pdbx_seq_one_letter_code
_entity_poly.pdbx_strand_id
1 'polypeptide(L)'
;MSIAATAACALLGAVGPQAVADPAPNSTEGQSVTPNIKVRDDGWIEYKPLLDKVGAEGTKFRAKGTRNAGGDCKVSRTSSASAGAKQATYTEEVAYNPAKCEFEFLAAKLTPEQLSTLRSLKKSAGGDEFKSSSDSKTKSAALDATYARHLKTSWIDPINITISSQDVGLEWTNSDWSRWAYKRDSFKGCIGGVCLDETYIVSGSDGLETLSDGWRKTANVHFRNDSFALWVVAIVGPAGWAACGFPTDNTADFHHQDKVTGFKSGASEWSWDDSKSGACTNLVHHGEQTGASYPF
;
A
#
# COMPACT_ATOMS: atom_id res chain seq x y z
N MET A 1 51.57 16.44 36.44
CA MET A 1 52.59 15.81 35.57
C MET A 1 52.03 15.80 34.16
N SER A 2 52.46 16.77 33.35
CA SER A 2 52.12 16.90 31.94
C SER A 2 53.21 16.24 31.11
N ILE A 3 52.83 15.48 30.09
CA ILE A 3 53.73 15.08 29.01
C ILE A 3 53.06 15.49 27.71
N ALA A 4 53.68 16.49 27.06
CA ALA A 4 53.44 16.87 25.68
C ALA A 4 54.18 15.90 24.76
N ALA A 5 53.58 15.53 23.63
CA ALA A 5 54.25 14.80 22.56
C ALA A 5 54.02 15.50 21.22
N THR A 6 55.15 15.67 20.54
CA THR A 6 55.48 16.59 19.47
C THR A 6 54.96 16.12 18.10
N ALA A 7 54.55 17.08 17.27
CA ALA A 7 54.29 16.87 15.85
C ALA A 7 55.59 16.71 15.06
N ALA A 8 55.61 15.78 14.10
CA ALA A 8 56.65 15.69 13.07
C ALA A 8 56.00 15.62 11.69
N CYS A 9 56.39 16.57 10.85
CA CYS A 9 56.00 16.73 9.46
C CYS A 9 56.94 15.89 8.58
N ALA A 10 56.42 15.17 7.58
CA ALA A 10 57.22 14.60 6.51
C ALA A 10 56.49 14.78 5.17
N LEU A 11 57.07 15.63 4.32
CA LEU A 11 56.77 15.80 2.91
C LEU A 11 57.45 14.69 2.10
N LEU A 12 56.69 14.00 1.25
CA LEU A 12 57.20 13.30 0.07
C LEU A 12 56.27 13.60 -1.10
N GLY A 13 56.87 14.06 -2.20
CA GLY A 13 56.19 14.36 -3.47
C GLY A 13 56.35 13.28 -4.53
N ALA A 14 55.72 13.55 -5.69
CA ALA A 14 55.63 12.80 -6.95
C ALA A 14 54.56 11.67 -6.91
N VAL A 15 53.69 11.48 -7.90
CA VAL A 15 53.71 11.73 -9.35
C VAL A 15 52.25 11.91 -9.79
N GLY A 16 51.97 12.83 -10.72
CA GLY A 16 50.60 13.18 -11.13
C GLY A 16 49.90 12.12 -12.00
N PRO A 17 48.58 11.92 -11.84
CA PRO A 17 47.79 11.25 -12.86
C PRO A 17 47.37 12.25 -13.95
N GLN A 18 47.53 11.84 -15.20
CA GLN A 18 46.93 12.52 -16.35
C GLN A 18 45.41 12.55 -16.17
N ALA A 19 44.83 13.75 -16.22
CA ALA A 19 43.39 13.95 -16.31
C ALA A 19 42.91 13.43 -17.67
N VAL A 20 42.24 12.28 -17.65
CA VAL A 20 41.37 11.87 -18.76
C VAL A 20 40.11 12.71 -18.61
N ALA A 21 39.78 13.50 -19.63
CA ALA A 21 38.55 14.25 -19.67
C ALA A 21 37.38 13.27 -19.69
N ASP A 22 36.67 13.14 -18.57
CA ASP A 22 35.40 12.43 -18.50
C ASP A 22 34.38 13.11 -19.42
N PRO A 23 33.63 12.34 -20.24
CA PRO A 23 32.50 12.91 -20.96
C PRO A 23 31.47 13.40 -19.94
N ALA A 24 31.05 14.65 -20.09
CA ALA A 24 30.05 15.29 -19.25
C ALA A 24 28.83 14.36 -19.07
N PRO A 25 28.41 14.04 -17.84
CA PRO A 25 27.12 13.42 -17.64
C PRO A 25 26.08 14.42 -18.13
N ASN A 26 25.35 14.01 -19.15
CA ASN A 26 24.17 14.70 -19.64
C ASN A 26 23.15 14.64 -18.49
N SER A 27 23.21 15.60 -17.57
CA SER A 27 22.27 15.73 -16.47
C SER A 27 20.93 16.12 -17.07
N THR A 28 20.14 15.10 -17.41
CA THR A 28 18.70 15.27 -17.51
C THR A 28 18.29 15.71 -16.12
N GLU A 29 17.87 16.98 -15.98
CA GLU A 29 17.38 17.55 -14.74
C GLU A 29 16.44 16.54 -14.07
N GLY A 30 16.92 15.94 -12.98
CA GLY A 30 16.08 15.09 -12.15
C GLY A 30 14.93 15.97 -11.68
N GLN A 31 13.72 15.67 -12.15
CA GLN A 31 12.52 16.29 -11.62
C GLN A 31 12.58 16.18 -10.09
N SER A 32 12.68 17.33 -9.42
CA SER A 32 12.57 17.39 -7.97
C SER A 32 11.15 16.96 -7.63
N VAL A 33 11.00 15.69 -7.23
CA VAL A 33 9.73 15.18 -6.74
C VAL A 33 9.55 15.74 -5.34
N THR A 34 8.81 16.85 -5.22
CA THR A 34 8.49 17.41 -3.91
C THR A 34 7.76 16.33 -3.08
N PRO A 35 8.30 15.93 -1.91
CA PRO A 35 7.70 14.89 -1.09
C PRO A 35 6.27 15.28 -0.69
N ASN A 36 5.32 14.35 -0.78
CA ASN A 36 3.94 14.60 -0.35
C ASN A 36 3.75 14.29 1.14
N ILE A 37 4.73 14.66 1.98
CA ILE A 37 4.71 14.44 3.44
C ILE A 37 4.96 15.75 4.18
N LYS A 38 4.22 15.96 5.27
CA LYS A 38 4.44 17.04 6.21
C LYS A 38 4.43 16.51 7.64
N VAL A 39 5.43 16.87 8.45
CA VAL A 39 5.44 16.57 9.88
C VAL A 39 4.88 17.77 10.65
N ARG A 40 3.88 17.54 11.50
CA ARG A 40 3.29 18.55 12.39
C ARG A 40 4.05 18.63 13.70
N ASP A 41 3.96 19.77 14.37
CA ASP A 41 4.59 20.00 15.69
C ASP A 41 4.09 19.04 16.78
N ASP A 42 2.88 18.48 16.63
CA ASP A 42 2.30 17.50 17.55
C ASP A 42 2.66 16.04 17.20
N GLY A 43 3.64 15.85 16.32
CA GLY A 43 4.23 14.56 15.98
C GLY A 43 3.43 13.73 14.98
N TRP A 44 2.42 14.31 14.33
CA TRP A 44 1.72 13.66 13.22
C TRP A 44 2.48 13.80 11.91
N ILE A 45 2.44 12.74 11.12
CA ILE A 45 2.95 12.68 9.76
C ILE A 45 1.72 12.74 8.85
N GLU A 46 1.57 13.83 8.11
CA GLU A 46 0.48 14.05 7.14
C GLU A 46 0.92 13.61 5.74
N TYR A 47 0.04 12.92 5.04
CA TYR A 47 0.22 12.51 3.64
C TYR A 47 -0.73 13.30 2.75
N LYS A 48 -0.35 13.52 1.49
CA LYS A 48 -1.27 14.11 0.51
C LYS A 48 -2.30 13.07 0.04
N PRO A 49 -3.61 13.31 0.23
CA PRO A 49 -4.66 12.38 -0.18
C PRO A 49 -4.60 12.06 -1.68
N LEU A 50 -4.82 10.79 -2.06
CA LEU A 50 -5.07 10.41 -3.45
C LEU A 50 -6.43 10.91 -3.93
N LEU A 51 -7.39 11.09 -3.02
CA LEU A 51 -8.72 11.62 -3.32
C LEU A 51 -8.68 13.02 -3.96
N ASP A 52 -7.67 13.84 -3.62
CA ASP A 52 -7.44 15.14 -4.24
C ASP A 52 -7.16 15.02 -5.75
N LYS A 53 -6.51 13.93 -6.18
CA LYS A 53 -6.18 13.70 -7.60
C LYS A 53 -7.41 13.39 -8.45
N VAL A 54 -8.51 12.99 -7.82
CA VAL A 54 -9.79 12.66 -8.51
C VAL A 54 -10.92 13.61 -8.14
N GLY A 55 -10.60 14.71 -7.44
CA GLY A 55 -11.57 15.73 -7.02
C GLY A 55 -12.69 15.17 -6.13
N ALA A 56 -12.42 14.13 -5.35
CA ALA A 56 -13.39 13.52 -4.46
C ALA A 56 -13.25 14.12 -3.05
N GLU A 57 -14.34 14.64 -2.52
CA GLU A 57 -14.39 15.07 -1.12
C GLU A 57 -14.67 13.86 -0.21
N GLY A 58 -13.99 13.81 0.92
CA GLY A 58 -14.17 12.75 1.90
C GLY A 58 -14.43 13.28 3.31
N THR A 59 -14.97 12.40 4.14
CA THR A 59 -15.17 12.66 5.57
C THR A 59 -13.95 12.16 6.34
N LYS A 60 -13.33 13.04 7.11
CA LYS A 60 -12.22 12.65 8.00
C LYS A 60 -12.73 11.94 9.25
N PHE A 61 -12.01 10.91 9.68
CA PHE A 61 -12.23 10.28 10.97
C PHE A 61 -10.91 9.74 11.53
N ARG A 62 -10.89 9.46 12.84
CA ARG A 62 -9.71 8.94 13.54
C ARG A 62 -9.92 7.51 13.98
N ALA A 63 -8.89 6.67 13.83
CA ALA A 63 -8.84 5.32 14.35
C ALA A 63 -7.63 5.14 15.27
N LYS A 64 -7.78 4.29 16.29
CA LYS A 64 -6.67 3.83 17.12
C LYS A 64 -6.15 2.51 16.59
N GLY A 65 -4.83 2.37 16.53
CA GLY A 65 -4.19 1.09 16.31
C GLY A 65 -3.76 0.42 17.60
N THR A 66 -3.19 -0.76 17.43
CA THR A 66 -2.55 -1.53 18.50
C THR A 66 -1.06 -1.61 18.21
N ARG A 67 -0.23 -1.28 19.20
CA ARG A 67 1.21 -1.46 19.07
C ARG A 67 1.57 -2.93 19.33
N ASN A 68 2.28 -3.56 18.40
CA ASN A 68 2.79 -4.91 18.58
C ASN A 68 4.09 -4.90 19.40
N ALA A 69 4.64 -6.09 19.70
CA ALA A 69 5.89 -6.23 20.44
C ALA A 69 7.12 -5.67 19.69
N GLY A 70 7.07 -5.61 18.36
CA GLY A 70 8.10 -4.99 17.51
C GLY A 70 8.04 -3.46 17.50
N GLY A 71 7.03 -2.86 18.12
CA GLY A 71 6.82 -1.42 18.15
C GLY A 71 5.95 -0.89 17.00
N ASP A 72 5.49 -1.75 16.10
CA ASP A 72 4.68 -1.35 14.95
C ASP A 72 3.24 -1.06 15.35
N CYS A 73 2.63 -0.11 14.67
CA CYS A 73 1.22 0.20 14.83
C CYS A 73 0.38 -0.55 13.80
N LYS A 74 -0.39 -1.49 14.31
CA LYS A 74 -1.35 -2.28 13.55
C LYS A 74 -2.71 -1.58 13.57
N VAL A 75 -3.32 -1.44 12.41
CA VAL A 75 -4.67 -0.88 12.27
C VAL A 75 -5.61 -1.97 11.78
N SER A 76 -6.85 -1.95 12.26
CA SER A 76 -7.87 -2.89 11.84
C SER A 76 -9.17 -2.17 11.62
N ARG A 77 -9.97 -2.67 10.68
CA ARG A 77 -11.30 -2.15 10.44
C ARG A 77 -12.24 -3.25 10.00
N THR A 78 -13.47 -3.14 10.48
CA THR A 78 -14.58 -4.00 10.09
C THR A 78 -15.73 -3.11 9.65
N SER A 79 -16.40 -3.47 8.57
CA SER A 79 -17.59 -2.75 8.10
C SER A 79 -18.54 -3.71 7.38
N SER A 80 -19.83 -3.39 7.43
CA SER A 80 -20.89 -4.20 6.85
C SER A 80 -21.68 -3.41 5.82
N ALA A 81 -22.32 -4.12 4.91
CA ALA A 81 -23.19 -3.57 3.88
C ALA A 81 -24.40 -4.46 3.66
N SER A 82 -25.56 -3.83 3.46
CA SER A 82 -26.81 -4.52 3.13
C SER A 82 -26.84 -4.98 1.68
N ALA A 83 -27.73 -5.92 1.39
CA ALA A 83 -28.05 -6.33 0.02
C ALA A 83 -28.39 -5.08 -0.82
N GLY A 84 -27.65 -4.87 -1.91
CA GLY A 84 -27.87 -3.73 -2.83
C GLY A 84 -26.94 -2.53 -2.67
N ALA A 85 -25.97 -2.55 -1.75
CA ALA A 85 -24.96 -1.50 -1.64
C ALA A 85 -23.98 -1.53 -2.85
N LYS A 86 -24.35 -0.87 -3.95
CA LYS A 86 -23.58 -0.79 -5.21
C LYS A 86 -22.48 0.27 -5.23
N GLN A 87 -22.28 1.01 -4.14
CA GLN A 87 -21.31 2.11 -4.11
C GLN A 87 -19.92 1.61 -3.70
N ALA A 88 -18.91 2.08 -4.42
CA ALA A 88 -17.53 1.91 -4.00
C ALA A 88 -17.20 2.96 -2.94
N THR A 89 -16.71 2.50 -1.78
CA THR A 89 -16.15 3.36 -0.75
C THR A 89 -14.64 3.23 -0.83
N TYR A 90 -13.97 4.37 -0.95
CA TYR A 90 -12.52 4.46 -0.81
C TYR A 90 -12.21 5.11 0.52
N THR A 91 -11.28 4.51 1.26
CA THR A 91 -10.74 5.12 2.46
C THR A 91 -9.23 5.13 2.36
N GLU A 92 -8.61 6.23 2.74
CA GLU A 92 -7.15 6.32 2.81
C GLU A 92 -6.70 6.95 4.12
N GLU A 93 -5.58 6.46 4.64
CA GLU A 93 -4.84 7.07 5.73
C GLU A 93 -4.22 8.37 5.21
N VAL A 94 -4.60 9.49 5.83
CA VAL A 94 -4.13 10.84 5.48
C VAL A 94 -3.20 11.43 6.54
N ALA A 95 -3.16 10.83 7.74
CA ALA A 95 -2.11 11.13 8.71
C ALA A 95 -1.89 9.98 9.71
N TYR A 96 -0.69 9.92 10.30
CA TYR A 96 -0.31 8.94 11.32
C TYR A 96 0.45 9.59 12.48
N ASN A 97 0.13 9.20 13.71
CA ASN A 97 0.89 9.56 14.89
C ASN A 97 1.62 8.33 15.46
N PRO A 98 2.94 8.20 15.22
CA PRO A 98 3.70 7.05 15.69
C PRO A 98 3.82 6.97 17.19
N ALA A 99 3.75 8.08 17.93
CA ALA A 99 3.83 8.04 19.40
C ALA A 99 2.54 7.48 20.01
N LYS A 100 1.39 7.89 19.48
CA LYS A 100 0.06 7.54 20.01
C LYS A 100 -0.56 6.30 19.38
N CYS A 101 0.01 5.80 18.27
CA CYS A 101 -0.58 4.72 17.49
C CYS A 101 -1.98 5.09 16.98
N GLU A 102 -2.11 6.31 16.46
CA GLU A 102 -3.37 6.86 15.95
C GLU A 102 -3.25 7.19 14.46
N PHE A 103 -4.36 7.02 13.74
CA PHE A 103 -4.45 7.19 12.29
C PHE A 103 -5.62 8.14 11.99
N GLU A 104 -5.43 9.06 11.07
CA GLU A 104 -6.51 9.85 10.48
C GLU A 104 -6.78 9.31 9.08
N PHE A 105 -8.05 9.02 8.81
CA PHE A 105 -8.53 8.49 7.56
C PHE A 105 -9.46 9.49 6.88
N LEU A 106 -9.50 9.44 5.55
CA LEU A 106 -10.46 10.13 4.70
C LEU A 106 -11.30 9.08 3.98
N ALA A 107 -12.62 9.08 4.16
CA ALA A 107 -13.54 8.19 3.44
C ALA A 107 -14.39 8.95 2.42
N ALA A 108 -14.43 8.47 1.19
CA ALA A 108 -15.24 9.03 0.12
C ALA A 108 -16.01 7.94 -0.63
N LYS A 109 -17.20 8.31 -1.11
CA LYS A 109 -17.94 7.52 -2.10
C LYS A 109 -17.49 7.97 -3.48
N LEU A 110 -17.07 7.02 -4.30
CA LEU A 110 -16.52 7.33 -5.62
C LEU A 110 -17.51 7.00 -6.73
N THR A 111 -17.54 7.83 -7.77
CA THR A 111 -18.15 7.44 -9.04
C THR A 111 -17.29 6.38 -9.75
N PRO A 112 -17.85 5.63 -10.71
CA PRO A 112 -17.07 4.69 -11.51
C PRO A 112 -15.84 5.33 -12.19
N GLU A 113 -15.96 6.58 -12.64
CA GLU A 113 -14.90 7.33 -13.33
C GLU A 113 -13.77 7.72 -12.38
N GLN A 114 -14.11 8.23 -11.19
CA GLN A 114 -13.13 8.54 -10.14
C GLN A 114 -12.40 7.27 -9.71
N LEU A 115 -13.14 6.16 -9.58
CA LEU A 115 -12.56 4.89 -9.21
C LEU A 115 -11.60 4.34 -10.27
N SER A 116 -11.97 4.46 -11.55
CA SER A 116 -11.10 4.09 -12.67
C SER A 116 -9.80 4.90 -12.66
N THR A 117 -9.91 6.21 -12.39
CA THR A 117 -8.75 7.11 -12.32
C THR A 117 -7.84 6.78 -11.13
N LEU A 118 -8.40 6.47 -9.96
CA LEU A 118 -7.59 5.99 -8.82
C LEU A 118 -6.89 4.67 -9.15
N ARG A 119 -7.56 3.75 -9.84
CA ARG A 119 -6.96 2.48 -10.26
C ARG A 119 -5.82 2.68 -11.26
N SER A 120 -5.92 3.64 -12.18
CA SER A 120 -4.86 3.92 -13.15
C SER A 120 -3.63 4.56 -12.50
N LEU A 121 -3.83 5.43 -11.51
CA LEU A 121 -2.74 5.97 -10.68
C LEU A 121 -1.97 4.86 -9.95
N LYS A 122 -2.63 3.74 -9.63
CA LYS A 122 -2.02 2.55 -9.02
C LYS A 122 -1.38 1.59 -10.04
N LYS A 123 -1.67 1.72 -11.34
CA LYS A 123 -1.26 0.75 -12.40
C LYS A 123 0.02 1.15 -13.16
N SER A 124 0.86 2.01 -12.59
CA SER A 124 2.22 2.24 -13.09
C SER A 124 3.16 1.05 -12.77
N ALA A 125 2.76 -0.18 -13.11
CA ALA A 125 3.57 -1.40 -13.13
C ALA A 125 2.75 -2.57 -13.75
N GLY A 126 3.12 -3.01 -14.97
CA GLY A 126 2.85 -4.36 -15.52
C GLY A 126 1.41 -4.75 -15.94
N GLY A 127 1.27 -5.21 -17.19
CA GLY A 127 0.06 -5.86 -17.76
C GLY A 127 -0.28 -7.19 -17.07
N ASP A 128 -1.47 -7.80 -17.23
CA ASP A 128 -2.23 -8.02 -18.46
C ASP A 128 -3.75 -7.86 -18.28
N GLU A 129 -4.42 -7.69 -19.41
CA GLU A 129 -5.88 -7.71 -19.56
C GLU A 129 -6.44 -9.13 -19.37
N PHE A 130 -7.42 -9.26 -18.48
CA PHE A 130 -8.18 -10.49 -18.31
C PHE A 130 -9.19 -10.62 -19.46
N LYS A 131 -8.93 -11.55 -20.38
CA LYS A 131 -9.91 -11.97 -21.40
C LYS A 131 -11.04 -12.75 -20.74
N SER A 132 -12.21 -12.13 -20.65
CA SER A 132 -13.46 -12.81 -20.31
C SER A 132 -13.98 -13.56 -21.53
N SER A 133 -13.85 -14.89 -21.53
CA SER A 133 -14.56 -15.77 -22.46
C SER A 133 -15.98 -16.01 -21.96
N SER A 134 -16.94 -15.48 -22.70
CA SER A 134 -18.36 -15.82 -22.55
C SER A 134 -18.65 -17.11 -23.33
N ASP A 135 -19.22 -18.13 -22.68
CA ASP A 135 -20.09 -19.08 -23.40
C ASP A 135 -21.14 -19.78 -22.51
N SER A 136 -22.35 -19.24 -22.65
CA SER A 136 -23.72 -19.80 -22.75
C SER A 136 -24.24 -21.01 -21.92
N LYS A 137 -25.39 -20.70 -21.27
CA LYS A 137 -26.67 -21.44 -21.17
C LYS A 137 -26.75 -22.79 -20.43
N THR A 138 -27.47 -22.83 -19.29
CA THR A 138 -28.74 -23.60 -19.16
C THR A 138 -29.58 -23.27 -17.92
N LYS A 139 -30.91 -23.30 -18.12
CA LYS A 139 -32.06 -23.47 -17.20
C LYS A 139 -32.34 -22.44 -16.08
N SER A 140 -33.44 -21.73 -16.30
CA SER A 140 -34.17 -20.89 -15.34
C SER A 140 -34.76 -21.74 -14.20
N ALA A 141 -33.97 -21.96 -13.15
CA ALA A 141 -34.50 -22.01 -11.79
C ALA A 141 -34.85 -20.58 -11.35
N ALA A 142 -35.70 -20.39 -10.34
CA ALA A 142 -35.88 -19.06 -9.74
C ALA A 142 -34.47 -18.50 -9.42
N LEU A 143 -34.12 -17.35 -10.00
CA LEU A 143 -32.80 -16.75 -9.85
C LEU A 143 -32.59 -16.45 -8.36
N ASP A 144 -31.85 -17.31 -7.67
CA ASP A 144 -31.22 -16.95 -6.43
C ASP A 144 -30.35 -15.72 -6.74
N ALA A 145 -30.63 -14.61 -6.07
CA ALA A 145 -29.90 -13.37 -6.31
C ALA A 145 -28.41 -13.61 -6.09
N THR A 146 -27.61 -13.31 -7.11
CA THR A 146 -26.15 -13.34 -7.02
C THR A 146 -25.66 -12.03 -6.41
N TYR A 147 -24.87 -12.15 -5.35
CA TYR A 147 -24.23 -11.05 -4.64
C TYR A 147 -22.73 -11.11 -4.86
N ALA A 148 -22.07 -9.95 -4.85
CA ALA A 148 -20.63 -9.86 -4.99
C ALA A 148 -20.07 -8.75 -4.10
N ARG A 149 -18.88 -8.99 -3.52
CA ARG A 149 -18.16 -8.03 -2.70
C ARG A 149 -16.67 -8.17 -2.93
N HIS A 150 -15.96 -7.04 -2.89
CA HIS A 150 -14.51 -7.02 -2.88
C HIS A 150 -13.98 -6.07 -1.80
N LEU A 151 -12.74 -6.32 -1.41
CA LEU A 151 -11.91 -5.51 -0.55
C LEU A 151 -10.52 -5.48 -1.17
N LYS A 152 -10.03 -4.29 -1.48
CA LYS A 152 -8.64 -4.05 -1.86
C LYS A 152 -7.96 -3.23 -0.79
N THR A 153 -6.83 -3.68 -0.29
CA THR A 153 -5.93 -2.93 0.60
C THR A 153 -4.61 -2.62 -0.10
N SER A 154 -3.91 -1.58 0.33
CA SER A 154 -2.70 -1.08 -0.32
C SER A 154 -1.79 -0.37 0.69
N TRP A 155 -0.48 -0.56 0.54
CA TRP A 155 0.53 0.24 1.20
C TRP A 155 1.13 1.23 0.19
N ILE A 156 1.10 2.52 0.53
CA ILE A 156 1.38 3.61 -0.39
C ILE A 156 2.54 4.47 0.15
N ASP A 157 3.50 4.77 -0.72
CA ASP A 157 4.70 5.52 -0.37
C ASP A 157 4.46 7.05 -0.20
N PRO A 158 5.47 7.80 0.26
CA PRO A 158 5.43 9.26 0.41
C PRO A 158 5.11 10.08 -0.84
N ILE A 159 5.25 9.51 -2.03
CA ILE A 159 5.02 10.18 -3.31
C ILE A 159 3.83 9.59 -4.06
N ASN A 160 2.95 8.88 -3.34
CA ASN A 160 1.69 8.33 -3.82
C ASN A 160 1.83 7.18 -4.82
N ILE A 161 2.87 6.35 -4.67
CA ILE A 161 3.08 5.10 -5.39
C ILE A 161 2.63 3.94 -4.50
N THR A 162 1.85 3.01 -5.05
CA THR A 162 1.46 1.78 -4.33
C THR A 162 2.63 0.81 -4.31
N ILE A 163 3.17 0.53 -3.12
CA ILE A 163 4.29 -0.40 -2.86
C ILE A 163 3.81 -1.85 -2.96
N SER A 164 2.69 -2.15 -2.30
CA SER A 164 2.03 -3.45 -2.37
C SER A 164 0.52 -3.29 -2.28
N SER A 165 -0.22 -4.22 -2.88
CA SER A 165 -1.66 -4.29 -2.72
C SER A 165 -2.19 -5.72 -2.78
N GLN A 166 -3.29 -5.95 -2.08
CA GLN A 166 -4.06 -7.18 -2.15
C GLN A 166 -5.52 -6.84 -2.42
N ASP A 167 -6.16 -7.56 -3.34
CA ASP A 167 -7.59 -7.52 -3.62
C ASP A 167 -8.17 -8.89 -3.30
N VAL A 168 -9.28 -8.94 -2.57
CA VAL A 168 -10.02 -10.15 -2.21
C VAL A 168 -11.46 -9.95 -2.57
N GLY A 169 -12.05 -10.92 -3.27
CA GLY A 169 -13.46 -10.88 -3.59
C GLY A 169 -14.18 -12.21 -3.50
N LEU A 170 -15.47 -12.09 -3.27
CA LEU A 170 -16.40 -13.19 -3.08
C LEU A 170 -17.69 -12.88 -3.83
N GLU A 171 -18.20 -13.88 -4.55
CA GLU A 171 -19.50 -13.92 -5.20
C GLU A 171 -20.28 -15.11 -4.64
N TRP A 172 -21.56 -14.90 -4.31
CA TRP A 172 -22.38 -15.91 -3.63
C TRP A 172 -23.87 -15.74 -3.93
N THR A 173 -24.66 -16.76 -3.59
CA THR A 173 -26.12 -16.77 -3.61
C THR A 173 -26.65 -16.95 -2.19
N ASN A 174 -27.96 -17.07 -2.01
CA ASN A 174 -28.54 -17.42 -0.69
C ASN A 174 -28.21 -18.85 -0.22
N SER A 175 -27.68 -19.71 -1.10
CA SER A 175 -27.57 -21.15 -0.89
C SER A 175 -26.14 -21.69 -1.09
N ASP A 176 -25.32 -21.01 -1.88
CA ASP A 176 -23.91 -21.39 -2.11
C ASP A 176 -23.02 -20.18 -2.41
N TRP A 177 -21.70 -20.36 -2.37
CA TRP A 177 -20.78 -19.43 -3.03
C TRP A 177 -20.66 -19.80 -4.51
N SER A 178 -20.49 -18.80 -5.39
CA SER A 178 -20.40 -19.04 -6.84
C SER A 178 -18.98 -18.87 -7.38
N ARG A 179 -18.28 -17.83 -6.92
CA ARG A 179 -16.92 -17.51 -7.36
C ARG A 179 -16.18 -16.77 -6.27
N TRP A 180 -14.87 -16.89 -6.24
CA TRP A 180 -14.02 -15.99 -5.48
C TRP A 180 -12.76 -15.69 -6.28
N ALA A 181 -12.08 -14.61 -5.94
CA ALA A 181 -10.80 -14.25 -6.52
C ALA A 181 -9.94 -13.54 -5.47
N TYR A 182 -8.64 -13.55 -5.69
CA TYR A 182 -7.75 -12.56 -5.11
C TYR A 182 -6.73 -12.13 -6.15
N LYS A 183 -6.18 -10.93 -5.96
CA LYS A 183 -5.05 -10.42 -6.75
C LYS A 183 -4.03 -9.79 -5.81
N ARG A 184 -2.75 -9.97 -6.12
CA ARG A 184 -1.63 -9.38 -5.39
C ARG A 184 -0.78 -8.62 -6.39
N ASP A 185 -0.52 -7.35 -6.12
CA ASP A 185 0.35 -6.52 -6.95
C ASP A 185 1.50 -6.02 -6.05
N SER A 186 2.72 -6.05 -6.56
CA SER A 186 3.89 -5.45 -5.92
C SER A 186 4.54 -4.41 -6.83
N PHE A 187 5.25 -3.48 -6.23
CA PHE A 187 5.94 -2.41 -6.92
C PHE A 187 7.38 -2.77 -7.28
N LYS A 188 7.81 -2.28 -8.44
CA LYS A 188 9.21 -2.23 -8.83
C LYS A 188 9.52 -0.86 -9.42
N GLY A 189 10.33 -0.07 -8.71
CA GLY A 189 10.74 1.28 -9.10
C GLY A 189 12.18 1.29 -9.60
N CYS A 190 12.39 1.86 -10.80
CA CYS A 190 13.72 1.97 -11.39
C CYS A 190 14.03 3.43 -11.79
N ILE A 191 15.22 3.92 -11.44
CA ILE A 191 15.73 5.25 -11.78
C ILE A 191 16.99 5.07 -12.61
N GLY A 192 17.04 5.69 -13.80
CA GLY A 192 18.21 5.61 -14.68
C GLY A 192 18.57 4.19 -15.13
N GLY A 193 17.57 3.29 -15.21
CA GLY A 193 17.77 1.87 -15.56
C GLY A 193 18.17 0.96 -14.40
N VAL A 194 18.37 1.50 -13.20
CA VAL A 194 18.66 0.73 -11.98
C VAL A 194 17.41 0.64 -11.12
N CYS A 195 17.00 -0.58 -10.76
CA CYS A 195 15.85 -0.78 -9.89
C CYS A 195 16.29 -0.62 -8.43
N LEU A 196 15.75 0.41 -7.78
CA LEU A 196 16.07 0.81 -6.41
C LEU A 196 14.96 0.43 -5.43
N ASP A 197 13.80 0.05 -5.93
CA ASP A 197 12.68 -0.46 -5.14
C ASP A 197 12.22 -1.77 -5.79
N GLU A 198 12.31 -2.88 -5.07
CA GLU A 198 11.72 -4.14 -5.48
C GLU A 198 10.97 -4.75 -4.31
N THR A 199 9.65 -4.63 -4.36
CA THR A 199 8.75 -5.30 -3.43
C THR A 199 8.40 -6.68 -3.97
N TYR A 200 8.57 -7.72 -3.17
CA TYR A 200 8.29 -9.10 -3.56
C TYR A 200 7.51 -9.84 -2.48
N ILE A 201 6.82 -10.92 -2.87
CA ILE A 201 6.05 -11.75 -1.95
C ILE A 201 7.00 -12.71 -1.24
N VAL A 202 6.97 -12.70 0.09
CA VAL A 202 7.70 -13.66 0.94
C VAL A 202 6.84 -14.87 1.24
N SER A 203 5.57 -14.64 1.61
CA SER A 203 4.62 -15.70 1.91
C SER A 203 3.20 -15.25 1.65
N GLY A 204 2.30 -16.22 1.53
CA GLY A 204 0.87 -15.94 1.43
C GLY A 204 0.04 -17.18 1.66
N SER A 205 -1.22 -16.96 2.01
CA SER A 205 -2.21 -18.00 2.16
C SER A 205 -3.58 -17.48 1.76
N ASP A 206 -4.48 -18.38 1.42
CA ASP A 206 -5.86 -18.06 1.16
C ASP A 206 -6.77 -19.20 1.63
N GLY A 207 -7.99 -18.85 2.00
CA GLY A 207 -8.95 -19.80 2.56
C GLY A 207 -10.37 -19.38 2.27
N LEU A 208 -11.22 -20.37 2.02
CA LEU A 208 -12.67 -20.21 1.94
C LEU A 208 -13.30 -21.06 3.05
N GLU A 209 -14.15 -20.44 3.85
CA GLU A 209 -14.83 -21.04 5.00
C GLU A 209 -16.34 -20.97 4.79
N THR A 210 -17.03 -22.09 4.97
CA THR A 210 -18.50 -22.12 5.05
C THR A 210 -18.93 -21.84 6.47
N LEU A 211 -19.75 -20.81 6.66
CA LEU A 211 -20.34 -20.42 7.94
C LEU A 211 -21.77 -20.97 8.03
N SER A 212 -22.35 -20.97 9.24
CA SER A 212 -23.75 -21.37 9.43
C SER A 212 -24.71 -20.50 8.60
N ASP A 213 -24.39 -19.22 8.45
CA ASP A 213 -25.21 -18.19 7.81
C ASP A 213 -24.57 -17.56 6.56
N GLY A 214 -23.47 -18.12 6.03
CA GLY A 214 -22.78 -17.53 4.88
C GLY A 214 -21.47 -18.20 4.49
N TRP A 215 -20.60 -17.42 3.86
CA TRP A 215 -19.29 -17.84 3.37
C TRP A 215 -18.27 -16.75 3.62
N ARG A 216 -17.05 -17.12 3.94
CA ARG A 216 -15.95 -16.18 4.19
C ARG A 216 -14.75 -16.53 3.34
N LYS A 217 -14.29 -15.56 2.54
CA LYS A 217 -12.97 -15.59 1.91
C LYS A 217 -11.99 -14.83 2.79
N THR A 218 -10.85 -15.45 3.06
CA THR A 218 -9.68 -14.82 3.70
C THR A 218 -8.49 -14.92 2.75
N ALA A 219 -7.70 -13.85 2.62
CA ALA A 219 -6.40 -13.90 1.99
C ALA A 219 -5.36 -13.16 2.84
N ASN A 220 -4.20 -13.78 3.01
CA ASN A 220 -3.08 -13.19 3.71
C ASN A 220 -1.87 -13.14 2.77
N VAL A 221 -1.11 -12.08 2.83
CA VAL A 221 0.17 -11.99 2.12
C VAL A 221 1.15 -11.14 2.91
N HIS A 222 2.40 -11.56 2.86
CA HIS A 222 3.55 -10.83 3.38
C HIS A 222 4.42 -10.45 2.18
N PHE A 223 4.56 -9.15 1.96
CA PHE A 223 5.53 -8.59 1.05
C PHE A 223 6.74 -8.07 1.83
N ARG A 224 7.90 -8.14 1.19
CA ARG A 224 9.14 -7.54 1.67
C ARG A 224 9.74 -6.65 0.60
N ASN A 225 10.41 -5.61 1.06
CA ASN A 225 11.18 -4.70 0.25
C ASN A 225 12.50 -4.42 0.97
N ASP A 226 13.60 -4.88 0.39
CA ASP A 226 14.93 -4.76 0.99
C ASP A 226 15.63 -3.45 0.61
N SER A 227 14.97 -2.60 -0.16
CA SER A 227 15.53 -1.36 -0.70
C SER A 227 14.62 -0.15 -0.55
N PHE A 228 13.49 -0.28 0.15
CA PHE A 228 12.54 0.81 0.35
C PHE A 228 13.18 2.02 1.02
N ALA A 229 14.07 1.78 1.99
CA ALA A 229 14.78 2.86 2.66
C ALA A 229 15.70 3.63 1.68
N LEU A 230 16.37 2.92 0.77
CA LEU A 230 17.18 3.53 -0.29
C LEU A 230 16.32 4.30 -1.28
N TRP A 231 15.14 3.79 -1.64
CA TRP A 231 14.16 4.50 -2.44
C TRP A 231 13.80 5.84 -1.79
N VAL A 232 13.41 5.83 -0.52
CA VAL A 232 13.09 7.05 0.24
C VAL A 232 14.25 8.03 0.26
N VAL A 233 15.49 7.58 0.48
CA VAL A 233 16.67 8.46 0.43
C VAL A 233 16.89 9.01 -0.97
N ALA A 234 16.70 8.22 -2.02
CA ALA A 234 16.89 8.65 -3.40
C ALA A 234 15.87 9.73 -3.81
N ILE A 235 14.60 9.61 -3.39
CA ILE A 235 13.54 10.54 -3.77
C ILE A 235 13.35 11.72 -2.81
N VAL A 236 13.64 11.54 -1.51
CA VAL A 236 13.41 12.55 -0.45
C VAL A 236 14.73 13.09 0.15
N GLY A 237 15.87 12.50 -0.21
CA GLY A 237 17.18 12.93 0.27
C GLY A 237 17.42 12.66 1.76
N PRO A 238 18.40 13.35 2.38
CA PRO A 238 18.74 13.20 3.80
C PRO A 238 17.58 13.50 4.76
N ALA A 239 16.65 14.37 4.36
CA ALA A 239 15.46 14.67 5.15
C ALA A 239 14.52 13.47 5.26
N GLY A 240 14.38 12.69 4.18
CA GLY A 240 13.61 11.44 4.19
C GLY A 240 14.22 10.39 5.11
N TRP A 241 15.55 10.25 5.05
CA TRP A 241 16.28 9.36 5.96
C TRP A 241 16.04 9.69 7.44
N ALA A 242 16.12 10.98 7.78
CA ALA A 242 15.85 11.46 9.13
C ALA A 242 14.38 11.23 9.52
N ALA A 243 13.45 11.44 8.59
CA ALA A 243 12.03 11.17 8.81
C ALA A 243 11.73 9.67 9.00
N CYS A 244 12.55 8.77 8.43
CA CYS A 244 12.52 7.34 8.73
C CYS A 244 13.08 6.98 10.11
N GLY A 245 13.61 7.94 10.86
CA GLY A 245 14.24 7.70 12.15
C GLY A 245 15.66 7.11 12.06
N PHE A 246 16.37 7.35 10.95
CA PHE A 246 17.73 6.84 10.72
C PHE A 246 17.84 5.31 10.86
N PRO A 247 17.09 4.53 10.06
CA PRO A 247 17.06 3.08 10.22
C PRO A 247 18.45 2.47 9.94
N THR A 248 18.82 1.43 10.68
CA THR A 248 20.11 0.73 10.48
C THR A 248 20.01 -0.46 9.53
N ASP A 249 18.79 -0.78 9.10
CA ASP A 249 18.43 -1.83 8.14
C ASP A 249 17.60 -1.16 7.02
N ASN A 250 17.59 -1.74 5.82
CA ASN A 250 16.79 -1.30 4.69
C ASN A 250 15.50 -2.10 4.50
N THR A 251 15.34 -3.20 5.25
CA THR A 251 14.22 -4.12 5.13
C THR A 251 12.92 -3.48 5.63
N ALA A 252 11.90 -3.47 4.77
CA ALA A 252 10.53 -3.11 5.09
C ALA A 252 9.61 -4.30 4.80
N ASP A 253 8.74 -4.63 5.74
CA ASP A 253 7.77 -5.70 5.63
C ASP A 253 6.34 -5.12 5.61
N PHE A 254 5.52 -5.67 4.72
CA PHE A 254 4.15 -5.23 4.50
C PHE A 254 3.22 -6.46 4.51
N HIS A 255 2.34 -6.51 5.49
CA HIS A 255 1.39 -7.60 5.68
C HIS A 255 -0.02 -7.14 5.35
N HIS A 256 -0.71 -7.95 4.54
CA HIS A 256 -2.14 -7.82 4.31
C HIS A 256 -2.85 -9.03 4.90
N GLN A 257 -3.96 -8.80 5.60
CA GLN A 257 -4.84 -9.81 6.17
C GLN A 257 -6.28 -9.40 5.90
N ASP A 258 -6.78 -9.78 4.73
CA ASP A 258 -8.06 -9.30 4.19
C ASP A 258 -9.13 -10.39 4.25
N LYS A 259 -10.36 -9.97 4.56
CA LYS A 259 -11.52 -10.85 4.67
C LYS A 259 -12.74 -10.23 4.01
N VAL A 260 -13.48 -11.07 3.29
CA VAL A 260 -14.81 -10.77 2.76
C VAL A 260 -15.75 -11.89 3.18
N THR A 261 -16.82 -11.54 3.89
CA THR A 261 -17.89 -12.45 4.30
C THR A 261 -19.18 -12.09 3.56
N GLY A 262 -19.79 -13.06 2.90
CA GLY A 262 -21.09 -12.96 2.27
C GLY A 262 -22.12 -13.78 3.04
N PHE A 263 -23.27 -13.19 3.38
CA PHE A 263 -24.31 -13.85 4.15
C PHE A 263 -25.43 -14.35 3.22
N LYS A 264 -26.13 -15.41 3.64
CA LYS A 264 -27.30 -15.98 2.93
C LYS A 264 -28.42 -14.96 2.73
N SER A 265 -28.49 -13.94 3.57
CA SER A 265 -29.42 -12.80 3.46
C SER A 265 -29.07 -11.82 2.33
N GLY A 266 -27.92 -11.97 1.68
CA GLY A 266 -27.36 -11.01 0.73
C GLY A 266 -26.58 -9.85 1.38
N ALA A 267 -26.55 -9.79 2.71
CA ALA A 267 -25.66 -8.88 3.42
C ALA A 267 -24.19 -9.29 3.22
N SER A 268 -23.27 -8.37 3.52
CA SER A 268 -21.84 -8.64 3.50
C SER A 268 -21.11 -7.90 4.61
N GLU A 269 -19.96 -8.45 4.97
CA GLU A 269 -18.99 -7.85 5.87
C GLU A 269 -17.61 -7.94 5.23
N TRP A 270 -16.78 -6.93 5.45
CA TRP A 270 -15.37 -7.00 5.11
C TRP A 270 -14.56 -6.50 6.30
N SER A 271 -13.38 -7.07 6.43
CA SER A 271 -12.41 -6.61 7.40
C SER A 271 -11.00 -6.77 6.88
N TRP A 272 -10.11 -5.96 7.43
CA TRP A 272 -8.68 -6.10 7.24
C TRP A 272 -7.98 -5.87 8.57
N ASP A 273 -6.79 -6.45 8.68
CA ASP A 273 -5.98 -6.45 9.89
C ASP A 273 -4.49 -6.34 9.54
N ASP A 274 -4.20 -5.33 8.72
CA ASP A 274 -2.93 -5.14 8.04
C ASP A 274 -1.87 -4.52 8.97
N SER A 275 -0.61 -4.84 8.70
CA SER A 275 0.52 -4.29 9.44
C SER A 275 1.72 -4.02 8.54
N LYS A 276 2.57 -3.10 8.97
CA LYS A 276 3.85 -2.77 8.33
C LYS A 276 4.93 -2.69 9.40
N SER A 277 6.17 -3.03 9.07
CA SER A 277 7.29 -2.99 10.00
C SER A 277 8.61 -2.78 9.29
N GLY A 278 9.62 -2.31 10.02
CA GLY A 278 10.96 -2.11 9.48
C GLY A 278 11.18 -0.73 8.88
N ALA A 279 12.20 -0.63 8.04
CA ALA A 279 12.79 0.62 7.58
C ALA A 279 11.78 1.52 6.87
N CYS A 280 11.72 2.79 7.27
CA CYS A 280 10.89 3.84 6.65
C CYS A 280 9.37 3.56 6.58
N THR A 281 8.86 2.47 7.18
CA THR A 281 7.44 2.12 7.10
C THR A 281 6.53 3.14 7.80
N ASN A 282 7.06 3.97 8.68
CA ASN A 282 6.36 5.10 9.28
C ASN A 282 6.01 6.22 8.28
N LEU A 283 6.59 6.21 7.07
CA LEU A 283 6.29 7.15 5.99
C LEU A 283 5.32 6.58 4.95
N VAL A 284 5.00 5.29 5.06
CA VAL A 284 4.02 4.60 4.22
C VAL A 284 2.65 4.82 4.83
N HIS A 285 1.59 4.87 4.02
CA HIS A 285 0.22 4.99 4.50
C HIS A 285 -0.69 3.92 3.90
N HIS A 286 -1.75 3.57 4.62
CA HIS A 286 -2.72 2.56 4.21
C HIS A 286 -3.80 3.12 3.30
N GLY A 287 -4.22 2.36 2.29
CA GLY A 287 -5.41 2.65 1.50
C GLY A 287 -6.29 1.42 1.36
N GLU A 288 -7.60 1.59 1.50
CA GLU A 288 -8.60 0.56 1.27
C GLU A 288 -9.65 1.00 0.24
N GLN A 289 -10.17 0.02 -0.48
CA GLN A 289 -11.29 0.18 -1.39
C GLN A 289 -12.23 -0.99 -1.22
N THR A 290 -13.52 -0.71 -1.11
CA THR A 290 -14.56 -1.74 -1.10
C THR A 290 -15.67 -1.37 -2.05
N GLY A 291 -16.42 -2.37 -2.54
CA GLY A 291 -17.64 -2.15 -3.29
C GLY A 291 -18.32 -3.46 -3.69
N ALA A 292 -19.53 -3.35 -4.18
CA ALA A 292 -20.17 -4.43 -4.93
C ALA A 292 -19.91 -4.22 -6.43
N SER A 293 -19.76 -5.32 -7.17
CA SER A 293 -19.79 -5.34 -8.64
C SER A 293 -18.55 -4.78 -9.36
N TYR A 294 -17.54 -5.61 -9.63
CA TYR A 294 -16.73 -5.55 -10.85
C TYR A 294 -16.34 -6.99 -11.24
N PRO A 295 -16.22 -7.31 -12.54
CA PRO A 295 -15.75 -8.63 -12.93
C PRO A 295 -14.33 -8.82 -12.39
N PHE A 296 -14.14 -9.89 -11.62
CA PHE A 296 -12.80 -10.41 -11.32
C PHE A 296 -12.12 -10.86 -12.61
#